data_AF-A0A961MQV5-F1
#
_entry.id   AF-A0A961MQV5-F1
#
_cell.length_a   1.000
_cell.length_b   1.000
_cell.length_c   1.000
_cell.angle_alpha   90.00
_cell.angle_beta   90.00
_cell.angle_gamma   90.00
#
_symmetry.space_group_name_H-M   'P 1'
#
loop_
_entity.id
_entity.type
_entity.pdbx_description
1 polymer ?
#
loop_
_entity_poly.entity_id
_entity_poly.type
_entity_poly.pdbx_seq_one_letter_code
_entity_poly.pdbx_strand_id
1 'polypeptide(L)'
;APRHPDRGDGLATILRARGLSVAQRSKGEAIEPDTEVYLVDTLGEMGLWYRIAPVSFVGGSLVEVGGHNPFEPALLGSAILYGPHVRNFEDAYRRLAAAGAAVEVRSESDLARALRETLAPDRAAEMAAAAWETCSEGAEVTDAVMAAIADVIDRKA
;
A
#
# COMPACT_ATOMS: atom_id res chain seq x y z
N ALA A 1 -2.85 7.08 -4.13
CA ALA A 1 -3.52 7.38 -5.41
C ALA A 1 -5.01 7.06 -5.30
N PRO A 2 -5.90 7.83 -5.95
CA PRO A 2 -7.31 7.48 -6.04
C PRO A 2 -7.50 6.28 -6.98
N ARG A 3 -8.43 5.39 -6.64
CA ARG A 3 -8.80 4.24 -7.50
C ARG A 3 -9.48 4.66 -8.81
N HIS A 4 -10.02 5.88 -8.83
CA HIS A 4 -10.71 6.50 -9.96
C HIS A 4 -9.96 7.79 -10.35
N PRO A 5 -9.03 7.71 -11.33
CA PRO A 5 -8.19 8.84 -11.77
C PRO A 5 -8.98 10.05 -12.24
N ASP A 6 -10.16 9.83 -12.81
CA ASP A 6 -11.11 10.86 -13.26
C ASP A 6 -11.56 11.80 -12.12
N ARG A 7 -11.41 11.37 -10.87
CA ARG A 7 -11.65 12.21 -9.68
C ARG A 7 -10.48 13.15 -9.34
N GLY A 8 -9.35 13.06 -10.04
CA GLY A 8 -8.11 13.79 -9.75
C GLY A 8 -8.32 15.29 -9.60
N ASP A 9 -8.87 15.94 -10.63
CA ASP A 9 -9.11 17.39 -10.64
C ASP A 9 -10.01 17.82 -9.47
N GLY A 10 -11.06 17.05 -9.19
CA GLY A 10 -11.96 17.33 -8.05
C GLY A 10 -11.27 17.20 -6.69
N LEU A 11 -10.41 16.19 -6.52
CA LEU A 11 -9.62 16.03 -5.30
C LEU A 11 -8.61 17.15 -5.13
N ALA A 12 -7.93 17.57 -6.20
CA ALA A 12 -6.99 18.69 -6.16
C ALA A 12 -7.69 20.00 -5.77
N THR A 13 -8.88 20.29 -6.30
CA THR A 13 -9.69 21.44 -5.87
C THR A 13 -10.00 21.37 -4.36
N ILE A 14 -10.44 20.21 -3.88
CA ILE A 14 -10.79 19.98 -2.47
C ILE A 14 -9.58 20.15 -1.54
N LEU A 15 -8.39 19.74 -1.97
CA LEU A 15 -7.14 19.89 -1.22
C LEU A 15 -6.65 21.34 -1.21
N ARG A 16 -6.63 22.01 -2.36
CA ARG A 16 -6.24 23.43 -2.48
C ARG A 16 -7.18 24.34 -1.70
N ALA A 17 -8.48 24.04 -1.66
CA ALA A 17 -9.45 24.78 -0.85
C ALA A 17 -9.19 24.67 0.68
N ARG A 18 -8.43 23.66 1.12
CA ARG A 18 -7.94 23.54 2.51
C ARG A 18 -6.63 24.30 2.76
N GLY A 19 -6.14 25.04 1.76
CA GLY A 19 -4.89 25.80 1.84
C GLY A 19 -3.63 24.97 1.56
N LEU A 20 -3.76 23.73 1.09
CA LEU A 20 -2.62 22.87 0.78
C LEU A 20 -2.00 23.20 -0.58
N SER A 21 -0.68 23.17 -0.65
CA SER A 21 0.06 23.16 -1.91
C SER A 21 0.00 21.78 -2.55
N VAL A 22 -0.54 21.71 -3.79
CA VAL A 22 -0.83 20.43 -4.48
C VAL A 22 -0.27 20.45 -5.89
N ALA A 23 0.54 19.45 -6.21
CA ALA A 23 0.98 19.12 -7.56
C ALA A 23 0.35 17.79 -8.04
N GLN A 24 -0.03 17.70 -9.31
CA GLN A 24 -0.75 16.59 -9.91
C GLN A 24 0.09 15.85 -10.95
N ARG A 25 0.14 14.52 -10.82
CA ARG A 25 0.90 13.64 -11.72
C ARG A 25 0.36 13.67 -13.14
N SER A 26 -0.95 13.61 -13.33
CA SER A 26 -1.61 13.59 -14.65
C SER A 26 -1.36 14.87 -15.47
N LYS A 27 -1.10 15.99 -14.80
CA LYS A 27 -0.83 17.29 -15.43
C LYS A 27 0.66 17.54 -15.69
N GLY A 28 1.54 16.63 -15.27
CA GLY A 28 2.98 16.80 -15.37
C GLY A 28 3.53 17.91 -14.48
N GLU A 29 2.82 18.26 -13.39
CA GLU A 29 3.27 19.26 -12.43
C GLU A 29 4.49 18.71 -11.65
N ALA A 30 5.50 19.55 -11.45
CA ALA A 30 6.72 19.20 -10.72
C ALA A 30 6.47 19.21 -9.20
N ILE A 31 7.27 18.44 -8.47
CA ILE A 31 7.35 18.53 -7.01
C ILE A 31 8.27 19.69 -6.68
N GLU A 32 7.71 20.76 -6.15
CA GLU A 32 8.42 21.95 -5.68
C GLU A 32 8.70 21.87 -4.17
N PRO A 33 9.64 22.66 -3.62
CA PRO A 33 9.98 22.63 -2.18
C PRO A 33 8.81 22.88 -1.23
N ASP A 34 7.77 23.58 -1.68
CA ASP A 34 6.56 23.87 -0.94
C ASP A 34 5.40 22.89 -1.24
N THR A 35 5.63 21.83 -2.02
CA THR A 35 4.60 20.83 -2.33
C THR A 35 4.29 19.98 -1.10
N GLU A 36 3.08 20.14 -0.56
CA GLU A 36 2.61 19.38 0.61
C GLU A 36 1.92 18.07 0.19
N VAL A 37 1.24 18.06 -0.95
CA VAL A 37 0.57 16.88 -1.50
C VAL A 37 0.91 16.69 -2.97
N TYR A 38 1.54 15.56 -3.28
CA TYR A 38 1.67 15.09 -4.65
C TYR A 38 0.53 14.12 -4.99
N LEU A 39 -0.44 14.58 -5.77
CA LEU A 39 -1.61 13.81 -6.17
C LEU A 39 -1.27 12.92 -7.37
N VAL A 40 -1.08 11.64 -7.09
CA VAL A 40 -0.94 10.60 -8.11
C VAL A 40 -2.32 10.19 -8.58
N ASP A 41 -2.80 10.78 -9.67
CA ASP A 41 -4.10 10.57 -10.31
C ASP A 41 -3.97 9.87 -11.68
N THR A 42 -3.12 8.86 -11.72
CA THR A 42 -2.81 8.03 -12.90
C THR A 42 -2.92 6.53 -12.56
N LEU A 43 -3.03 5.67 -13.57
CA LEU A 43 -3.11 4.21 -13.38
C LEU A 43 -1.79 3.52 -13.66
N GLY A 44 -1.57 2.38 -13.00
CA GLY A 44 -0.43 1.49 -13.28
C GLY A 44 0.89 1.91 -12.64
N GLU A 45 0.94 3.01 -11.88
CA GLU A 45 2.17 3.53 -11.28
C GLU A 45 2.35 3.17 -9.79
N MET A 46 1.39 2.47 -9.14
CA MET A 46 1.45 2.18 -7.70
C MET A 46 2.74 1.48 -7.26
N GLY A 47 3.29 0.62 -8.11
CA GLY A 47 4.56 -0.05 -7.82
C GLY A 47 5.75 0.90 -7.68
N LEU A 48 5.76 2.06 -8.34
CA LEU A 48 6.77 3.09 -8.11
C LEU A 48 6.58 3.71 -6.73
N TRP A 49 5.35 4.12 -6.42
CA TRP A 49 5.03 4.85 -5.19
C TRP A 49 5.29 4.02 -3.94
N TYR A 50 4.97 2.73 -3.95
CA TYR A 50 5.30 1.85 -2.83
C TYR A 50 6.80 1.69 -2.61
N ARG A 51 7.62 1.66 -3.67
CA ARG A 51 9.08 1.52 -3.55
C ARG A 51 9.77 2.74 -2.95
N ILE A 52 9.20 3.92 -3.14
CA ILE A 52 9.79 5.17 -2.64
C ILE A 52 9.13 5.66 -1.35
N ALA A 53 8.00 5.06 -0.94
CA ALA A 53 7.31 5.38 0.30
C ALA A 53 7.69 4.37 1.39
N PRO A 54 8.50 4.75 2.41
CA PRO A 54 8.86 3.84 3.49
C PRO A 54 7.65 3.38 4.32
N VAL A 55 6.58 4.18 4.32
CA VAL A 55 5.32 3.89 4.99
C VAL A 55 4.17 4.17 4.03
N SER A 56 3.20 3.26 3.96
CA SER A 56 1.99 3.41 3.16
C SER A 56 0.73 3.15 3.98
N PHE A 57 -0.21 4.09 3.93
CA PHE A 57 -1.57 3.83 4.39
C PHE A 57 -2.40 3.20 3.28
N VAL A 58 -2.85 1.96 3.47
CA VAL A 58 -3.66 1.24 2.48
C VAL A 58 -5.13 1.60 2.67
N GLY A 59 -5.66 2.37 1.71
CA GLY A 59 -7.03 2.89 1.72
C GLY A 59 -8.13 1.83 1.58
N GLY A 60 -9.39 2.28 1.55
CA GLY A 60 -10.56 1.39 1.55
C GLY A 60 -10.78 0.65 2.88
N SER A 61 -10.02 1.03 3.91
CA SER A 61 -9.95 0.34 5.21
C SER A 61 -10.48 1.18 6.38
N LEU A 62 -10.63 2.50 6.24
CA LEU A 62 -11.26 3.40 7.24
C LEU A 62 -12.79 3.42 7.15
N VAL A 63 -13.35 2.83 6.11
CA VAL A 63 -14.80 2.73 5.85
C VAL A 63 -15.11 1.33 5.36
N GLU A 64 -16.37 0.92 5.38
CA GLU A 64 -16.85 -0.44 5.05
C GLU A 64 -16.74 -0.85 3.55
N VAL A 65 -15.69 -0.41 2.86
CA VAL A 65 -15.34 -0.87 1.50
C VAL A 65 -14.71 -2.26 1.55
N GLY A 66 -13.99 -2.58 2.62
CA GLY A 66 -13.44 -3.91 2.90
C GLY A 66 -11.94 -4.08 2.66
N GLY A 67 -11.20 -2.97 2.48
CA GLY A 67 -9.75 -2.97 2.36
C GLY A 67 -9.24 -3.22 0.93
N HIS A 68 -7.99 -2.84 0.71
CA HIS A 68 -7.25 -3.10 -0.51
C HIS A 68 -6.09 -4.07 -0.27
N ASN A 69 -5.48 -4.53 -1.36
CA ASN A 69 -4.45 -5.55 -1.35
C ASN A 69 -3.20 -5.10 -0.55
N PRO A 70 -2.84 -5.78 0.55
CA PRO A 70 -1.63 -5.45 1.30
C PRO A 70 -0.35 -6.05 0.71
N PHE A 71 -0.44 -6.98 -0.24
CA PHE A 71 0.74 -7.66 -0.82
C PHE A 71 1.60 -6.72 -1.67
N GLU A 72 1.00 -5.76 -2.37
CA GLU A 72 1.75 -4.79 -3.17
C GLU A 72 2.72 -3.94 -2.31
N PRO A 73 2.29 -3.26 -1.24
CA PRO A 73 3.23 -2.54 -0.37
C PRO A 73 4.18 -3.48 0.38
N ALA A 74 3.72 -4.66 0.80
CA ALA A 74 4.54 -5.63 1.55
C ALA A 74 5.76 -6.08 0.74
N LEU A 75 5.54 -6.46 -0.53
CA LEU A 75 6.61 -6.93 -1.43
C LEU A 75 7.48 -5.79 -1.96
N LEU A 76 7.07 -4.53 -1.79
CA LEU A 76 7.79 -3.36 -2.30
C LEU A 76 8.51 -2.56 -1.21
N GLY A 77 8.64 -3.12 -0.02
CA GLY A 77 9.45 -2.55 1.06
C GLY A 77 8.79 -1.40 1.80
N SER A 78 7.46 -1.36 1.83
CA SER A 78 6.70 -0.31 2.51
C SER A 78 6.05 -0.84 3.78
N ALA A 79 6.30 -0.21 4.92
CA ALA A 79 5.59 -0.48 6.17
C ALA A 79 4.09 -0.14 6.02
N ILE A 80 3.21 -1.03 6.47
CA ILE A 80 1.78 -0.95 6.15
C ILE A 80 1.00 -0.38 7.33
N LEU A 81 0.25 0.69 7.08
CA LEU A 81 -0.82 1.17 7.96
C LEU A 81 -2.18 0.88 7.31
N TYR A 82 -3.19 0.52 8.10
CA TYR A 82 -4.53 0.21 7.58
C TYR A 82 -5.63 0.47 8.62
N GLY A 83 -6.87 0.69 8.17
CA GLY A 83 -8.03 0.83 9.04
C GLY A 83 -8.73 -0.49 9.39
N PRO A 84 -9.74 -0.49 10.27
CA PRO A 84 -10.35 -1.72 10.80
C PRO A 84 -11.17 -2.52 9.77
N HIS A 85 -11.54 -1.94 8.63
CA HIS A 85 -12.44 -2.56 7.67
C HIS A 85 -11.69 -3.27 6.54
N VAL A 86 -11.16 -4.47 6.80
CA VAL A 86 -10.32 -5.23 5.86
C VAL A 86 -10.86 -6.60 5.44
N ARG A 87 -12.20 -6.81 5.52
CA ARG A 87 -12.84 -8.10 5.23
C ARG A 87 -12.43 -8.79 3.92
N ASN A 88 -12.02 -8.04 2.88
CA ASN A 88 -11.60 -8.62 1.60
C ASN A 88 -10.21 -9.27 1.67
N PHE A 89 -9.40 -8.90 2.68
CA PHE A 89 -8.01 -9.33 2.88
C PHE A 89 -7.74 -9.67 4.36
N GLU A 90 -8.77 -10.07 5.11
CA GLU A 90 -8.71 -10.23 6.57
C GLU A 90 -7.58 -11.16 7.01
N ASP A 91 -7.45 -12.32 6.36
CA ASP A 91 -6.38 -13.27 6.66
C ASP A 91 -4.99 -12.71 6.37
N ALA A 92 -4.83 -11.95 5.29
CA ALA A 92 -3.55 -11.33 4.93
C ALA A 92 -3.15 -10.28 5.97
N TYR A 93 -4.07 -9.38 6.33
CA TYR A 93 -3.83 -8.37 7.36
C TYR A 93 -3.58 -8.99 8.73
N ARG A 94 -4.30 -10.05 9.10
CA ARG A 94 -4.09 -10.79 10.35
C ARG A 94 -2.68 -11.37 10.44
N ARG A 95 -2.20 -12.02 9.36
CA ARG A 95 -0.84 -12.56 9.29
C ARG A 95 0.23 -11.46 9.38
N LEU A 96 0.07 -10.41 8.58
CA LEU A 96 1.00 -9.28 8.57
C LEU A 96 1.05 -8.56 9.92
N ALA A 97 -0.10 -8.32 10.56
CA ALA A 97 -0.15 -7.71 11.88
C ALA A 97 0.50 -8.59 12.95
N ALA A 98 0.28 -9.91 12.92
CA ALA A 98 0.92 -10.85 13.83
C ALA A 98 2.45 -10.89 13.68
N ALA A 99 2.95 -10.70 12.46
CA ALA A 99 4.39 -10.58 12.16
C ALA A 99 4.97 -9.18 12.46
N GLY A 100 4.15 -8.22 12.91
CA GLY A 100 4.58 -6.83 13.11
C GLY A 100 4.83 -6.06 11.81
N ALA A 101 4.38 -6.59 10.66
CA ALA A 101 4.54 -6.01 9.33
C ALA A 101 3.46 -4.98 8.96
N ALA A 102 2.34 -4.98 9.68
CA ALA A 102 1.23 -4.05 9.47
C ALA A 102 0.64 -3.55 10.79
N VAL A 103 0.20 -2.30 10.82
CA VAL A 103 -0.39 -1.65 12.00
C VAL A 103 -1.81 -1.19 11.69
N GLU A 104 -2.76 -1.68 12.49
CA GLU A 104 -4.15 -1.22 12.45
C GLU A 104 -4.27 0.15 13.11
N VAL A 105 -5.05 1.02 12.48
CA VAL A 105 -5.31 2.40 12.90
C VAL A 105 -6.81 2.64 12.98
N ARG A 106 -7.30 3.05 14.16
CA ARG A 106 -8.75 3.22 14.43
C ARG A 106 -9.22 4.66 14.57
N SER A 107 -8.29 5.62 14.66
CA SER A 107 -8.63 7.04 14.86
C SER A 107 -7.55 7.95 14.29
N GLU A 108 -7.85 9.26 14.21
CA GLU A 108 -6.87 10.28 13.81
C GLU A 108 -5.66 10.32 14.75
N SER A 109 -5.89 10.22 16.07
CA SER A 109 -4.82 10.20 17.07
C SER A 109 -3.93 8.97 16.92
N ASP A 110 -4.55 7.84 16.57
CA ASP A 110 -3.90 6.57 16.35
C ASP A 110 -3.07 6.59 15.05
N LEU A 111 -3.60 7.22 14.00
CA LEU A 111 -2.88 7.42 12.74
C LEU A 111 -1.64 8.27 12.95
N ALA A 112 -1.78 9.39 13.66
CA ALA A 112 -0.67 10.29 13.94
C ALA A 112 0.43 9.60 14.77
N ARG A 113 0.03 8.77 15.74
CA ARG A 113 0.95 7.97 16.56
C ARG A 113 1.67 6.91 15.72
N ALA A 114 0.90 6.06 15.02
CA ALA A 114 1.45 5.00 14.18
C ALA A 114 2.41 5.57 13.14
N LEU A 115 2.02 6.65 12.44
CA LEU A 115 2.89 7.29 11.45
C LEU A 115 4.21 7.76 12.05
N ARG A 116 4.20 8.42 13.21
CA ARG A 116 5.44 8.86 13.89
C ARG A 116 6.34 7.69 14.27
N GLU A 117 5.77 6.60 14.77
CA GLU A 117 6.53 5.39 15.13
C GLU A 117 7.12 4.70 13.89
N THR A 118 6.34 4.56 12.82
CA THR A 118 6.76 3.85 11.61
C THR A 118 7.67 4.65 10.69
N LEU A 119 7.70 5.99 10.80
CA LEU A 119 8.60 6.82 9.99
C LEU A 119 10.07 6.75 10.44
N ALA A 120 10.35 6.21 11.63
CA ALA A 120 11.72 5.94 12.05
C ALA A 120 12.36 4.92 11.07
N PRO A 121 13.53 5.22 10.45
CA PRO A 121 14.07 4.40 9.37
C PRO A 121 14.32 2.93 9.74
N ASP A 122 14.80 2.70 10.96
CA ASP A 122 14.97 1.38 11.57
C ASP A 122 13.63 0.66 11.69
N ARG A 123 12.60 1.34 12.21
CA ARG A 123 11.28 0.74 12.37
C ARG A 123 10.62 0.42 11.03
N ALA A 124 10.70 1.32 10.05
CA ALA A 124 10.21 1.09 8.71
C ALA A 124 10.88 -0.13 8.06
N ALA A 125 12.21 -0.24 8.20
CA ALA A 125 12.99 -1.35 7.64
C ALA A 125 12.63 -2.69 8.31
N GLU A 126 12.48 -2.73 9.64
CA GLU A 126 12.02 -3.93 10.37
C GLU A 126 10.65 -4.40 9.87
N MET A 127 9.68 -3.49 9.76
CA MET A 127 8.34 -3.81 9.31
C MET A 127 8.32 -4.28 7.86
N ALA A 128 9.09 -3.62 6.97
CA ALA A 128 9.21 -3.99 5.58
C ALA A 128 9.85 -5.38 5.41
N ALA A 129 10.87 -5.71 6.20
CA ALA A 129 11.49 -7.04 6.22
C ALA A 129 10.50 -8.11 6.68
N ALA A 130 9.77 -7.87 7.77
CA ALA A 130 8.74 -8.77 8.25
C ALA A 130 7.61 -8.97 7.22
N ALA A 131 7.24 -7.90 6.49
CA ALA A 131 6.24 -7.96 5.43
C ALA A 131 6.72 -8.86 4.27
N TRP A 132 7.95 -8.63 3.82
CA TRP A 132 8.57 -9.43 2.77
C TRP A 132 8.65 -10.92 3.13
N GLU A 133 9.11 -11.23 4.34
CA GLU A 133 9.21 -12.60 4.85
C GLU A 133 7.83 -13.28 4.88
N THR A 134 6.84 -12.64 5.52
CA THR A 134 5.46 -13.15 5.63
C THR A 134 4.81 -13.41 4.27
N CYS A 135 5.11 -12.58 3.26
CA CYS A 135 4.56 -12.73 1.91
C CYS A 135 5.33 -13.73 1.05
N SER A 136 6.61 -13.97 1.35
CA SER A 136 7.45 -14.93 0.64
C SER A 136 7.33 -16.35 1.22
N GLU A 137 6.80 -16.48 2.44
CA GLU A 137 6.39 -17.77 2.99
C GLU A 137 5.42 -18.50 2.06
N GLY A 138 5.82 -19.69 1.59
CA GLY A 138 5.03 -20.50 0.67
C GLY A 138 5.39 -20.34 -0.81
N ALA A 139 6.48 -19.64 -1.14
CA ALA A 139 7.03 -19.62 -2.50
C ALA A 139 7.23 -21.04 -3.07
N GLU A 140 7.67 -21.99 -2.24
CA GLU A 140 7.82 -23.41 -2.59
C GLU A 140 6.50 -24.06 -3.08
N VAL A 141 5.36 -23.62 -2.56
CA VAL A 141 4.03 -24.11 -2.99
C VAL A 141 3.73 -23.62 -4.40
N THR A 142 4.13 -22.39 -4.73
CA THR A 142 4.00 -21.84 -6.08
C THR A 142 4.82 -22.65 -7.06
N ASP A 143 6.06 -22.99 -6.70
CA ASP A 143 6.93 -23.84 -7.51
C ASP A 143 6.32 -25.23 -7.73
N ALA A 144 5.77 -25.83 -6.67
CA ALA A 144 5.09 -27.13 -6.77
C ALA A 144 3.86 -27.09 -7.69
N VAL A 145 3.03 -26.03 -7.61
CA VAL A 145 1.87 -25.85 -8.48
C VAL A 145 2.30 -25.60 -9.93
N MET A 146 3.34 -24.80 -10.15
CA MET A 146 3.88 -24.54 -11.48
C MET A 146 4.45 -25.80 -12.12
N ALA A 147 5.16 -26.63 -11.37
CA ALA A 147 5.62 -27.94 -11.82
C ALA A 147 4.45 -28.85 -12.21
N ALA A 148 3.40 -28.92 -11.38
CA ALA A 148 2.21 -29.71 -11.69
C ALA A 148 1.47 -29.22 -12.95
N ILE A 149 1.42 -27.89 -13.18
CA ILE A 149 0.85 -27.31 -14.39
C ILE A 149 1.69 -27.66 -15.62
N ALA A 150 3.02 -27.54 -15.53
CA ALA A 150 3.95 -27.88 -16.61
C ALA A 150 3.80 -29.37 -17.02
N ASP A 151 3.77 -30.28 -16.05
CA ASP A 151 3.55 -31.71 -16.29
C ASP A 151 2.23 -32.00 -17.02
N VAL A 152 1.17 -31.22 -16.76
CA VAL A 152 -0.11 -31.38 -17.47
C VAL A 152 -0.04 -30.86 -18.91
N ILE A 153 0.71 -29.78 -19.14
CA ILE A 153 0.91 -29.21 -20.48
C ILE A 153 1.74 -30.17 -21.33
N ASP A 154 2.85 -30.67 -20.80
CA ASP A 154 3.78 -31.56 -21.52
C ASP A 154 3.13 -32.91 -21.89
N ARG A 155 2.19 -33.40 -21.08
CA ARG A 155 1.42 -34.62 -21.39
C ARG A 155 0.35 -34.44 -22.48
N LYS A 156 0.01 -33.20 -22.84
CA LYS A 156 -0.99 -32.87 -23.87
C LYS A 156 -0.37 -32.42 -25.20
N ALA A 157 0.95 -32.23 -25.25
CA ALA A 157 1.72 -31.96 -26.46
C ALA A 157 2.15 -33.27 -27.13
#